data_AF-A0A933JA19-F1
#
_entry.id   AF-A0A933JA19-F1
#
_cell.length_a   1.000
_cell.length_b   1.000
_cell.length_c   1.000
_cell.angle_alpha   90.00
_cell.angle_beta   90.00
_cell.angle_gamma   90.00
#
_symmetry.space_group_name_H-M   'P 1'
#
loop_
_entity.id
_entity.type
_entity.pdbx_description
1 polymer ?
#
loop_
_entity_poly.entity_id
_entity_poly.type
_entity_poly.pdbx_seq_one_letter_code
_entity_poly.pdbx_strand_id
1 'polypeptide(L)'
;MKKTVPLMVVTLFSASSMISASGLKENKVISDAGFSTLAIEVPLPGVPAAPETKNNQQNTALRKIKLNEAQPDMNDTLTARLVRHTNINKVVRELNADGFKARACRNNNGGCMIMVDVTGVDAADSALGLAKYYYVAEVLVGQKVYDRLFNVKAKSSYAVKIGAIKGGANHSPVDIAINKIDWTVKGGANHSPVDIKIDHEAKTITGGANHSPVNLKFAWSTEDITVEGGANHSPVKYTVDWKNGLLEGYMNHAPLKLKFDMQEGVADAVIVRVAGYVNHAPVDLTYNKINGHIGGGMNRSPVNLTLTNCDLYDFLTYFFIFAK
;
A
#
# COMPACT_ATOMS: atom_id res chain seq x y z
N MET A 1 68.17 -24.70 36.90
CA MET A 1 68.21 -24.78 35.42
C MET A 1 68.03 -26.24 35.00
N LYS A 2 66.86 -26.62 34.48
CA LYS A 2 66.62 -27.91 33.83
C LYS A 2 65.62 -27.75 32.67
N LYS A 3 65.96 -28.36 31.54
CA LYS A 3 65.22 -28.44 30.27
C LYS A 3 64.06 -29.46 30.37
N THR A 4 62.98 -29.22 29.62
CA THR A 4 62.30 -30.24 28.77
C THR A 4 61.32 -29.61 27.75
N VAL A 5 61.06 -30.37 26.68
CA VAL A 5 60.57 -30.08 25.32
C VAL A 5 59.03 -30.34 25.17
N PRO A 6 58.34 -29.89 24.10
CA PRO A 6 56.90 -29.56 24.08
C PRO A 6 56.00 -30.63 23.42
N LEU A 7 54.67 -30.46 23.49
CA LEU A 7 53.72 -31.23 22.68
C LEU A 7 52.51 -30.42 22.17
N MET A 8 52.43 -30.38 20.85
CA MET A 8 51.29 -30.30 19.91
C MET A 8 50.19 -29.23 20.01
N VAL A 9 50.28 -28.34 19.02
CA VAL A 9 49.21 -27.57 18.34
C VAL A 9 48.56 -28.45 17.26
N VAL A 10 47.24 -28.35 17.09
CA VAL A 10 46.58 -28.66 15.81
C VAL A 10 45.66 -27.49 15.43
N THR A 11 46.10 -26.75 14.42
CA THR A 11 45.32 -25.88 13.54
C THR A 11 44.98 -26.65 12.25
N LEU A 12 44.19 -26.01 11.38
CA LEU A 12 43.93 -26.24 9.93
C LEU A 12 42.47 -26.66 9.67
N PHE A 13 41.73 -26.19 8.65
CA PHE A 13 42.02 -25.31 7.51
C PHE A 13 40.68 -24.76 7.00
N SER A 14 40.66 -23.53 6.50
CA SER A 14 39.61 -23.03 5.59
C SER A 14 39.78 -23.67 4.20
N ALA A 15 38.66 -23.97 3.52
CA ALA A 15 38.64 -24.08 2.07
C ALA A 15 37.31 -23.59 1.51
N SER A 16 37.34 -22.38 0.94
CA SER A 16 36.35 -21.88 0.00
C SER A 16 36.50 -22.61 -1.33
N SER A 17 35.39 -23.00 -1.96
CA SER A 17 35.34 -23.08 -3.42
C SER A 17 33.92 -22.82 -3.91
N MET A 18 33.79 -21.75 -4.69
CA MET A 18 32.71 -21.54 -5.64
C MET A 18 32.91 -22.48 -6.83
N ILE A 19 31.88 -23.22 -7.27
CA ILE A 19 31.64 -23.51 -8.69
C ILE A 19 30.12 -23.48 -8.93
N SER A 20 29.72 -22.66 -9.89
CA SER A 20 28.37 -22.51 -10.43
C SER A 20 27.99 -23.64 -11.40
N ALA A 21 26.69 -23.91 -11.45
CA ALA A 21 25.87 -24.34 -12.59
C ALA A 21 26.33 -25.53 -13.47
N SER A 22 25.55 -26.62 -13.46
CA SER A 22 24.86 -27.14 -14.65
C SER A 22 24.16 -28.49 -14.39
N GLY A 23 22.91 -28.58 -14.85
CA GLY A 23 22.25 -29.78 -15.38
C GLY A 23 22.22 -31.06 -14.54
N LEU A 24 21.12 -31.30 -13.82
CA LEU A 24 20.71 -32.66 -13.47
C LEU A 24 19.67 -33.17 -14.47
N LYS A 25 20.20 -33.83 -15.50
CA LYS A 25 19.49 -34.89 -16.22
C LYS A 25 19.15 -36.02 -15.26
N GLU A 26 17.98 -36.59 -15.49
CA GLU A 26 17.38 -37.75 -14.85
C GLU A 26 18.38 -38.88 -14.57
N ASN A 27 18.46 -39.31 -13.30
CA ASN A 27 19.27 -40.47 -12.92
C ASN A 27 18.39 -41.73 -12.93
N LYS A 28 18.45 -42.42 -14.07
CA LYS A 28 17.79 -43.67 -14.44
C LYS A 28 18.38 -44.89 -13.72
N VAL A 29 18.50 -44.82 -12.39
CA VAL A 29 19.05 -45.90 -11.54
C VAL A 29 18.15 -46.19 -10.31
N ILE A 30 17.05 -45.45 -10.14
CA ILE A 30 16.13 -45.64 -8.98
C ILE A 30 14.82 -46.36 -9.37
N SER A 31 14.52 -46.53 -10.67
CA SER A 31 13.26 -47.16 -11.12
C SER A 31 13.22 -48.69 -11.05
N ASP A 32 14.37 -49.37 -10.91
CA ASP A 32 14.46 -50.83 -11.08
C ASP A 32 14.46 -51.61 -9.75
N ALA A 33 14.22 -50.94 -8.62
CA ALA A 33 14.22 -51.58 -7.29
C ALA A 33 12.82 -51.77 -6.67
N GLY A 34 11.72 -51.50 -7.39
CA GLY A 34 10.36 -51.78 -6.90
C GLY A 34 9.94 -51.01 -5.63
N PHE A 35 10.73 -50.03 -5.19
CA PHE A 35 10.38 -49.17 -4.06
C PHE A 35 9.44 -48.06 -4.53
N SER A 36 8.14 -48.31 -4.40
CA SER A 36 7.14 -47.24 -4.40
C SER A 36 7.39 -46.35 -3.18
N THR A 37 7.94 -45.16 -3.39
CA THR A 37 7.90 -44.11 -2.37
C THR A 37 6.45 -43.70 -2.19
N LEU A 38 5.76 -44.33 -1.24
CA LEU A 38 4.54 -43.76 -0.67
C LEU A 38 4.94 -42.38 -0.15
N ALA A 39 4.45 -41.34 -0.81
CA ALA A 39 4.52 -39.98 -0.30
C ALA A 39 3.76 -39.96 1.02
N ILE A 40 4.48 -40.10 2.13
CA ILE A 40 3.96 -39.79 3.44
C ILE A 40 3.84 -38.26 3.44
N GLU A 41 2.65 -37.76 3.11
CA GLU A 41 2.26 -36.40 3.43
C GLU A 41 2.29 -36.27 4.95
N VAL A 42 3.43 -35.81 5.47
CA VAL A 42 3.50 -35.25 6.81
C VAL A 42 2.62 -34.00 6.76
N PRO A 43 1.51 -33.93 7.51
CA PRO A 43 0.70 -32.72 7.55
C PRO A 43 1.59 -31.59 8.03
N LEU A 44 1.76 -30.55 7.21
CA LEU A 44 2.39 -29.32 7.70
C LEU A 44 1.63 -28.90 8.96
N PRO A 45 2.31 -28.63 10.09
CA PRO A 45 1.66 -28.00 11.23
C PRO A 45 1.01 -26.73 10.72
N GLY A 46 -0.32 -26.67 10.88
CA GLY A 46 -1.16 -25.63 10.31
C GLY A 46 -0.52 -24.27 10.55
N VAL A 47 -0.18 -23.59 9.45
CA VAL A 47 0.09 -22.16 9.49
C VAL A 47 -1.05 -21.56 10.31
N PRO A 48 -0.78 -20.93 11.47
CA PRO A 48 -1.86 -20.29 12.21
C PRO A 48 -2.54 -19.35 11.22
N ALA A 49 -3.84 -19.57 11.01
CA ALA A 49 -4.65 -18.72 10.16
C ALA A 49 -4.27 -17.28 10.52
N ALA A 50 -3.70 -16.55 9.55
CA ALA A 50 -3.40 -15.15 9.74
C ALA A 50 -4.65 -14.50 10.33
N PRO A 51 -4.56 -13.71 11.42
CA PRO A 51 -5.75 -13.15 12.03
C PRO A 51 -6.57 -12.47 10.93
N GLU A 52 -7.84 -12.85 10.79
CA GLU A 52 -8.79 -12.25 9.85
C GLU A 52 -8.69 -10.73 10.01
N THR A 53 -7.97 -10.08 9.11
CA THR A 53 -7.52 -8.72 9.35
C THR A 53 -8.65 -7.80 8.93
N LYS A 54 -9.48 -7.41 9.90
CA LYS A 54 -10.73 -6.65 9.75
C LYS A 54 -10.55 -5.19 9.26
N ASN A 55 -9.32 -4.75 9.02
CA ASN A 55 -8.94 -3.34 8.93
C ASN A 55 -8.19 -3.02 7.62
N ASN A 56 -8.64 -2.00 6.92
CA ASN A 56 -7.96 -1.32 5.82
C ASN A 56 -6.74 -0.55 6.33
N GLN A 57 -5.82 -0.29 5.41
CA GLN A 57 -4.75 0.67 5.60
C GLN A 57 -5.29 2.05 6.00
N GLN A 58 -4.48 2.76 6.79
CA GLN A 58 -4.87 4.02 7.40
C GLN A 58 -5.26 5.10 6.39
N ASN A 59 -4.60 5.17 5.23
CA ASN A 59 -4.93 6.19 4.22
C ASN A 59 -6.24 5.89 3.50
N THR A 60 -6.52 4.62 3.23
CA THR A 60 -7.84 4.19 2.77
C THR A 60 -8.91 4.55 3.80
N ALA A 61 -8.62 4.38 5.10
CA ALA A 61 -9.52 4.80 6.16
C ALA A 61 -9.75 6.32 6.19
N LEU A 62 -8.70 7.13 6.08
CA LEU A 62 -8.82 8.59 6.09
C LEU A 62 -9.74 9.11 4.97
N ARG A 63 -9.68 8.54 3.77
CA ARG A 63 -10.55 8.94 2.63
C ARG A 63 -12.04 8.72 2.90
N LYS A 64 -12.36 7.75 3.76
CA LYS A 64 -13.75 7.48 4.16
C LYS A 64 -14.26 8.52 5.14
N ILE A 65 -13.38 9.23 5.84
CA ILE A 65 -13.77 10.25 6.82
C ILE A 65 -14.16 11.52 6.07
N LYS A 66 -15.41 11.94 6.23
CA LYS A 66 -15.98 13.14 5.59
C LYS A 66 -16.56 14.07 6.63
N LEU A 67 -16.56 15.36 6.33
CA LEU A 67 -17.25 16.35 7.16
C LEU A 67 -18.76 16.09 7.10
N ASN A 68 -19.42 16.09 8.25
CA ASN A 68 -20.87 16.08 8.32
C ASN A 68 -21.41 17.50 8.10
N GLU A 69 -21.60 17.89 6.84
CA GLU A 69 -22.12 19.22 6.47
C GLU A 69 -23.52 19.50 7.06
N ALA A 70 -24.33 18.46 7.29
CA ALA A 70 -25.66 18.63 7.88
C ALA A 70 -25.63 18.91 9.39
N GLN A 71 -24.57 18.47 10.10
CA GLN A 71 -24.41 18.66 11.54
C GLN A 71 -22.92 18.85 11.88
N PRO A 72 -22.34 20.02 11.53
CA PRO A 72 -20.91 20.27 11.73
C PRO A 72 -20.51 20.30 13.21
N ASP A 73 -21.44 20.56 14.13
CA ASP A 73 -21.17 20.61 15.56
C ASP A 73 -21.19 19.22 16.24
N MET A 74 -21.48 18.15 15.50
CA MET A 74 -21.55 16.78 16.01
C MET A 74 -20.15 16.19 16.26
N ASN A 75 -19.52 16.62 17.34
CA ASN A 75 -18.15 16.20 17.70
C ASN A 75 -18.11 14.99 18.67
N ASP A 76 -19.20 14.73 19.38
CA ASP A 76 -19.30 13.65 20.37
C ASP A 76 -19.95 12.37 19.80
N THR A 77 -20.28 12.36 18.51
CA THR A 77 -20.86 11.20 17.84
C THR A 77 -20.32 11.09 16.42
N LEU A 78 -19.96 9.87 16.00
CA LEU A 78 -19.55 9.56 14.64
C LEU A 78 -20.69 8.84 13.93
N THR A 79 -20.92 9.13 12.65
CA THR A 79 -21.92 8.40 11.85
C THR A 79 -21.23 7.63 10.74
N ALA A 80 -21.21 6.31 10.84
CA ALA A 80 -20.67 5.43 9.81
C ALA A 80 -21.77 4.94 8.84
N ARG A 81 -21.51 5.07 7.55
CA ARG A 81 -22.27 4.40 6.49
C ARG A 81 -21.61 3.07 6.18
N LEU A 82 -22.40 2.02 6.12
CA LEU A 82 -21.92 0.70 5.78
C LEU A 82 -21.97 0.46 4.29
N VAL A 83 -21.09 -0.43 3.82
CA VAL A 83 -21.13 -0.98 2.48
C VAL A 83 -22.47 -1.71 2.24
N ARG A 84 -22.98 -1.70 1.01
CA ARG A 84 -24.24 -2.39 0.65
C ARG A 84 -24.18 -3.88 1.02
N HIS A 85 -25.31 -4.44 1.42
CA HIS A 85 -25.47 -5.84 1.86
C HIS A 85 -24.72 -6.26 3.13
N THR A 86 -24.17 -5.30 3.88
CA THR A 86 -23.56 -5.58 5.18
C THR A 86 -24.62 -5.90 6.24
N ASN A 87 -24.42 -6.97 7.01
CA ASN A 87 -25.29 -7.30 8.13
C ASN A 87 -25.03 -6.36 9.33
N ILE A 88 -25.91 -5.36 9.52
CA ILE A 88 -25.76 -4.34 10.56
C ILE A 88 -25.70 -4.93 11.99
N ASN A 89 -26.43 -6.01 12.27
CA ASN A 89 -26.44 -6.62 13.60
C ASN A 89 -25.11 -7.30 13.91
N LYS A 90 -24.49 -7.92 12.90
CA LYS A 90 -23.13 -8.47 13.00
C LYS A 90 -22.13 -7.33 13.26
N VAL A 91 -22.18 -6.26 12.48
CA VAL A 91 -21.26 -5.13 12.62
C VAL A 91 -21.37 -4.45 13.99
N VAL A 92 -22.59 -4.13 14.46
CA VAL A 92 -22.76 -3.49 15.77
C VAL A 92 -22.19 -4.38 16.89
N ARG A 93 -22.40 -5.69 16.81
CA ARG A 93 -21.84 -6.64 17.78
C ARG A 93 -20.31 -6.66 17.75
N GLU A 94 -19.72 -6.67 16.56
CA GLU A 94 -18.27 -6.65 16.38
C GLU A 94 -17.64 -5.35 16.89
N LEU A 95 -18.19 -4.20 16.49
CA LEU A 95 -17.72 -2.89 16.94
C LEU A 95 -17.82 -2.75 18.46
N ASN A 96 -18.92 -3.21 19.07
CA ASN A 96 -19.08 -3.18 20.52
C ASN A 96 -18.10 -4.12 21.24
N ALA A 97 -17.79 -5.28 20.65
CA ALA A 97 -16.76 -6.18 21.18
C ALA A 97 -15.36 -5.57 21.10
N ASP A 98 -15.10 -4.74 20.08
CA ASP A 98 -13.85 -4.01 19.89
C ASP A 98 -13.80 -2.68 20.67
N GLY A 99 -14.78 -2.42 21.54
CA GLY A 99 -14.79 -1.30 22.49
C GLY A 99 -15.47 -0.01 22.01
N PHE A 100 -16.06 0.00 20.82
CA PHE A 100 -16.89 1.13 20.38
C PHE A 100 -18.26 1.13 21.06
N LYS A 101 -18.86 2.30 21.28
CA LYS A 101 -20.25 2.43 21.72
C LYS A 101 -21.17 2.58 20.50
N ALA A 102 -21.31 1.51 19.74
CA ALA A 102 -22.02 1.49 18.46
C ALA A 102 -23.51 1.15 18.61
N ARG A 103 -24.36 1.90 17.90
CA ARG A 103 -25.79 1.61 17.74
C ARG A 103 -26.22 1.71 16.28
N ALA A 104 -27.12 0.82 15.87
CA ALA A 104 -27.74 0.90 14.55
C ALA A 104 -28.68 2.12 14.48
N CYS A 105 -28.62 2.88 13.40
CA CYS A 105 -29.62 3.88 13.06
C CYS A 105 -30.07 3.70 11.61
N ARG A 106 -31.29 4.15 11.32
CA ARG A 106 -31.81 4.22 9.95
C ARG A 106 -31.85 5.68 9.54
N ASN A 107 -31.39 5.97 8.33
CA ASN A 107 -31.67 7.26 7.73
C ASN A 107 -33.11 7.29 7.18
N ASN A 108 -33.61 8.49 6.88
CA ASN A 108 -34.96 8.70 6.36
C ASN A 108 -35.22 8.03 4.99
N ASN A 109 -34.16 7.58 4.31
CA ASN A 109 -34.21 6.92 3.02
C ASN A 109 -34.05 5.38 3.12
N GLY A 110 -34.15 4.81 4.34
CA GLY A 110 -34.05 3.36 4.57
C GLY A 110 -32.63 2.78 4.55
N GLY A 111 -31.60 3.61 4.39
CA GLY A 111 -30.19 3.22 4.51
C GLY A 111 -29.79 2.94 5.96
N CYS A 112 -29.14 1.79 6.16
CA CYS A 112 -28.59 1.37 7.44
C CYS A 112 -27.26 2.09 7.73
N MET A 113 -27.20 2.77 8.87
CA MET A 113 -26.04 3.50 9.36
C MET A 113 -25.72 3.04 10.79
N ILE A 114 -24.52 3.33 11.26
CA ILE A 114 -24.11 3.12 12.64
C ILE A 114 -23.75 4.47 13.24
N MET A 115 -24.27 4.77 14.43
CA MET A 115 -23.79 5.87 15.25
C MET A 115 -22.86 5.30 16.32
N VAL A 116 -21.72 5.96 16.51
CA VAL A 116 -20.77 5.63 17.56
C VAL A 116 -20.66 6.82 18.50
N ASP A 117 -21.02 6.62 19.76
CA ASP A 117 -20.79 7.62 20.81
C ASP A 117 -19.30 7.67 21.16
N VAL A 118 -18.70 8.84 21.01
CA VAL A 118 -17.28 9.10 21.30
C VAL A 118 -17.11 10.10 22.45
N THR A 119 -18.15 10.31 23.25
CA THR A 119 -18.08 11.15 24.45
C THR A 119 -17.01 10.61 25.40
N GLY A 120 -16.05 11.46 25.76
CA GLY A 120 -14.98 11.13 26.70
C GLY A 120 -13.83 10.31 26.13
N VAL A 121 -13.81 10.06 24.80
CA VAL A 121 -12.68 9.43 24.11
C VAL A 121 -12.14 10.35 23.00
N ASP A 122 -10.97 10.02 22.46
CA ASP A 122 -10.43 10.78 21.33
C ASP A 122 -11.24 10.52 20.06
N ALA A 123 -12.12 11.46 19.71
CA ALA A 123 -13.01 11.35 18.56
C ALA A 123 -12.25 11.22 17.22
N ALA A 124 -11.04 11.78 17.11
CA ALA A 124 -10.23 11.69 15.89
C ALA A 124 -9.65 10.28 15.72
N ASP A 125 -9.06 9.73 16.79
CA ASP A 125 -8.54 8.36 16.77
C ASP A 125 -9.67 7.34 16.61
N SER A 126 -10.83 7.59 17.25
CA SER A 126 -12.02 6.75 17.12
C SER A 126 -12.59 6.78 15.70
N ALA A 127 -12.61 7.95 15.05
CA ALA A 127 -13.02 8.07 13.65
C ALA A 127 -12.08 7.31 12.71
N LEU A 128 -10.77 7.41 12.96
CA LEU A 128 -9.78 6.67 12.19
C LEU A 128 -9.89 5.16 12.40
N GLY A 129 -10.06 4.71 13.64
CA GLY A 129 -10.29 3.31 13.97
C GLY A 129 -11.55 2.76 13.30
N LEU A 130 -12.65 3.50 13.37
CA LEU A 130 -13.92 3.12 12.74
C LEU A 130 -13.80 3.05 11.22
N ALA A 131 -13.10 4.01 10.59
CA ALA A 131 -12.93 4.03 9.15
C ALA A 131 -12.02 2.90 8.62
N LYS A 132 -11.15 2.33 9.48
CA LYS A 132 -10.32 1.19 9.10
C LYS A 132 -11.17 -0.03 8.76
N TYR A 133 -12.31 -0.27 9.40
CA TYR A 133 -13.11 -1.47 9.11
C TYR A 133 -13.53 -1.57 7.62
N TYR A 134 -13.38 -2.77 7.04
CA TYR A 134 -13.65 -3.01 5.60
C TYR A 134 -15.10 -2.75 5.21
N TYR A 135 -16.04 -3.04 6.11
CA TYR A 135 -17.47 -2.85 5.89
C TYR A 135 -17.93 -1.39 6.06
N VAL A 136 -17.07 -0.48 6.53
CA VAL A 136 -17.37 0.95 6.64
C VAL A 136 -17.04 1.61 5.30
N ALA A 137 -18.04 2.20 4.67
CA ALA A 137 -17.90 2.95 3.42
C ALA A 137 -17.51 4.41 3.68
N GLU A 138 -18.16 5.06 4.66
CA GLU A 138 -17.91 6.46 5.01
C GLU A 138 -18.07 6.66 6.52
N VAL A 139 -17.32 7.59 7.11
CA VAL A 139 -17.47 8.06 8.49
C VAL A 139 -17.68 9.56 8.47
N LEU A 140 -18.86 10.01 8.86
CA LEU A 140 -19.21 11.41 8.97
C LEU A 140 -18.84 11.91 10.37
N VAL A 141 -18.07 12.99 10.42
CA VAL A 141 -17.57 13.60 11.68
C VAL A 141 -17.86 15.10 11.71
N GLY A 142 -17.97 15.67 12.91
CA GLY A 142 -18.08 17.13 13.08
C GLY A 142 -16.81 17.88 12.66
N GLN A 143 -16.95 19.20 12.44
CA GLN A 143 -15.90 20.10 11.95
C GLN A 143 -14.64 20.04 12.79
N LYS A 144 -14.77 20.06 14.13
CA LYS A 144 -13.62 20.05 15.04
C LYS A 144 -12.81 18.75 14.93
N VAL A 145 -13.49 17.62 14.77
CA VAL A 145 -12.84 16.30 14.58
C VAL A 145 -12.17 16.24 13.21
N TYR A 146 -12.88 16.72 12.17
CA TYR A 146 -12.35 16.80 10.81
C TYR A 146 -11.08 17.66 10.74
N ASP A 147 -11.11 18.87 11.31
CA ASP A 147 -9.96 19.77 11.35
C ASP A 147 -8.80 19.15 12.13
N ARG A 148 -9.07 18.41 13.20
CA ARG A 148 -8.00 17.74 13.94
C ARG A 148 -7.29 16.67 13.11
N LEU A 149 -8.02 15.98 12.24
CA LEU A 149 -7.48 14.93 11.37
C LEU A 149 -6.78 15.51 10.14
N PHE A 150 -7.35 16.55 9.52
CA PHE A 150 -6.97 17.02 8.18
C PHE A 150 -6.37 18.43 8.13
N ASN A 151 -6.48 19.24 9.19
CA ASN A 151 -5.87 20.56 9.21
C ASN A 151 -4.37 20.45 9.49
N VAL A 152 -3.56 21.03 8.59
CA VAL A 152 -2.09 21.01 8.59
C VAL A 152 -1.49 21.56 9.89
N LYS A 153 -2.22 22.45 10.60
CA LYS A 153 -1.78 23.04 11.88
C LYS A 153 -2.07 22.17 13.11
N ALA A 154 -2.88 21.11 12.99
CA ALA A 154 -3.18 20.22 14.10
C ALA A 154 -2.10 19.16 14.28
N LYS A 155 -1.72 18.91 15.54
CA LYS A 155 -0.83 17.80 15.96
C LYS A 155 -1.53 16.44 15.82
N SER A 156 -2.01 16.07 14.63
CA SER A 156 -2.36 14.66 14.37
C SER A 156 -1.09 13.81 14.36
N SER A 157 -1.23 12.53 14.74
CA SER A 157 -0.10 11.63 14.98
C SER A 157 0.82 11.55 13.76
N TYR A 158 2.12 11.75 13.99
CA TYR A 158 3.17 11.81 12.97
C TYR A 158 3.16 10.61 12.00
N ALA A 159 2.70 9.45 12.48
CA ALA A 159 2.54 8.21 11.70
C ALA A 159 1.54 8.33 10.53
N VAL A 160 0.56 9.24 10.59
CA VAL A 160 -0.40 9.48 9.50
C VAL A 160 0.23 10.26 8.35
N LYS A 161 1.32 10.98 8.64
CA LYS A 161 1.83 12.04 7.78
C LYS A 161 3.03 11.61 6.94
N ILE A 162 3.62 10.45 7.23
CA ILE A 162 4.71 9.86 6.45
C ILE A 162 4.28 8.47 5.94
N GLY A 163 4.11 8.37 4.62
CA GLY A 163 3.96 7.09 3.93
C GLY A 163 5.33 6.51 3.58
N ALA A 164 5.44 5.19 3.45
CA ALA A 164 6.64 4.52 2.99
C ALA A 164 6.32 3.41 1.99
N ILE A 165 7.10 3.34 0.92
CA ILE A 165 7.07 2.27 -0.09
C ILE A 165 8.40 1.55 -0.02
N LYS A 166 8.39 0.27 0.40
CA LYS A 166 9.61 -0.53 0.58
C LYS A 166 9.52 -1.85 -0.18
N GLY A 167 10.65 -2.40 -0.61
CA GLY A 167 10.71 -3.74 -1.21
C GLY A 167 11.60 -3.77 -2.44
N GLY A 168 11.13 -4.39 -3.53
CA GLY A 168 11.86 -4.45 -4.80
C GLY A 168 10.95 -4.27 -6.03
N ALA A 169 11.48 -3.57 -7.03
CA ALA A 169 10.89 -3.42 -8.37
C ALA A 169 12.03 -3.27 -9.39
N ASN A 170 11.85 -3.74 -10.62
CA ASN A 170 12.86 -3.66 -11.69
C ASN A 170 14.25 -4.21 -11.26
N HIS A 171 14.26 -5.35 -10.56
CA HIS A 171 15.48 -5.94 -9.98
C HIS A 171 16.28 -5.03 -9.04
N SER A 172 15.66 -3.97 -8.53
CA SER A 172 16.29 -2.95 -7.69
C SER A 172 15.56 -2.82 -6.36
N PRO A 173 16.27 -2.52 -5.26
CA PRO A 173 15.62 -2.19 -4.00
C PRO A 173 14.85 -0.87 -4.14
N VAL A 174 13.74 -0.80 -3.41
CA VAL A 174 12.93 0.40 -3.27
C VAL A 174 12.82 0.71 -1.78
N ASP A 175 13.14 1.94 -1.40
CA ASP A 175 12.88 2.51 -0.07
C ASP A 175 12.56 3.99 -0.25
N ILE A 176 11.28 4.33 -0.29
CA ILE A 176 10.79 5.68 -0.51
C ILE A 176 9.94 6.08 0.69
N ALA A 177 10.14 7.30 1.18
CA ALA A 177 9.30 7.98 2.16
C ALA A 177 8.54 9.14 1.48
N ILE A 178 7.23 9.20 1.70
CA ILE A 178 6.32 10.25 1.24
C ILE A 178 5.93 11.07 2.46
N ASN A 179 6.51 12.25 2.62
CA ASN A 179 6.14 13.19 3.68
C ASN A 179 5.04 14.11 3.18
N LYS A 180 3.82 13.90 3.72
CA LYS A 180 2.60 14.65 3.37
C LYS A 180 2.47 15.98 4.11
N ILE A 181 3.40 16.30 5.02
CA ILE A 181 3.48 17.61 5.71
C ILE A 181 4.32 18.55 4.88
N ASP A 182 5.54 18.10 4.59
CA ASP A 182 6.54 18.89 3.89
C ASP A 182 6.39 18.78 2.38
N TRP A 183 5.45 17.93 1.94
CA TRP A 183 5.16 17.65 0.54
C TRP A 183 6.43 17.24 -0.21
N THR A 184 7.11 16.21 0.32
CA THR A 184 8.34 15.67 -0.26
C THR A 184 8.26 14.17 -0.42
N VAL A 185 8.97 13.64 -1.42
CA VAL A 185 9.19 12.20 -1.59
C VAL A 185 10.69 11.97 -1.67
N LYS A 186 11.23 11.17 -0.76
CA LYS A 186 12.68 10.96 -0.59
C LYS A 186 13.03 9.49 -0.46
N GLY A 187 14.25 9.11 -0.81
CA GLY A 187 14.78 7.76 -0.62
C GLY A 187 15.51 7.24 -1.84
N GLY A 188 15.20 6.02 -2.28
CA GLY A 188 15.79 5.43 -3.46
C GLY A 188 14.91 4.40 -4.17
N ALA A 189 15.00 4.38 -5.50
CA ALA A 189 14.39 3.38 -6.38
C ALA A 189 15.27 3.22 -7.64
N ASN A 190 15.22 2.05 -8.28
CA ASN A 190 16.03 1.74 -9.49
C ASN A 190 17.54 2.01 -9.31
N HIS A 191 18.08 1.75 -8.11
CA HIS A 191 19.47 2.07 -7.71
C HIS A 191 19.83 3.56 -7.80
N SER A 192 18.84 4.44 -7.77
CA SER A 192 19.03 5.88 -7.83
C SER A 192 18.38 6.59 -6.64
N PRO A 193 18.95 7.71 -6.18
CA PRO A 193 18.30 8.55 -5.18
C PRO A 193 17.02 9.16 -5.76
N VAL A 194 16.04 9.33 -4.89
CA VAL A 194 14.82 10.10 -5.11
C VAL A 194 14.81 11.24 -4.11
N ASP A 195 14.67 12.46 -4.58
CA ASP A 195 14.40 13.65 -3.77
C ASP A 195 13.56 14.60 -4.60
N ILE A 196 12.25 14.62 -4.34
CA ILE A 196 11.32 15.51 -5.02
C ILE A 196 10.49 16.29 -4.00
N LYS A 197 10.12 17.50 -4.39
CA LYS A 197 9.24 18.41 -3.67
C LYS A 197 8.00 18.69 -4.52
N ILE A 198 6.85 18.68 -3.86
CA ILE A 198 5.55 19.01 -4.43
C ILE A 198 5.15 20.39 -3.92
N ASP A 199 4.79 21.27 -4.84
CA ASP A 199 4.20 22.57 -4.57
C ASP A 199 2.76 22.57 -5.06
N HIS A 200 1.81 22.55 -4.12
CA HIS A 200 0.38 22.53 -4.44
C HIS A 200 -0.16 23.87 -4.93
N GLU A 201 0.47 24.97 -4.56
CA GLU A 201 0.06 26.32 -4.99
C GLU A 201 0.54 26.57 -6.43
N ALA A 202 1.82 26.30 -6.70
CA ALA A 202 2.38 26.38 -8.03
C ALA A 202 1.96 25.21 -8.94
N LYS A 203 1.39 24.14 -8.35
CA LYS A 203 1.00 22.89 -9.01
C LYS A 203 2.17 22.23 -9.74
N THR A 204 3.31 22.12 -9.06
CA THR A 204 4.55 21.56 -9.62
C THR A 204 5.14 20.44 -8.77
N ILE A 205 5.92 19.58 -9.42
CA ILE A 205 6.79 18.59 -8.79
C ILE A 205 8.20 18.83 -9.33
N THR A 206 9.15 19.06 -8.44
CA THR A 206 10.54 19.38 -8.80
C THR A 206 11.52 18.54 -8.00
N GLY A 207 12.73 18.31 -8.53
CA GLY A 207 13.80 17.61 -7.82
C GLY A 207 14.54 16.62 -8.72
N GLY A 208 14.78 15.42 -8.22
CA GLY A 208 15.45 14.36 -8.99
C GLY A 208 14.96 12.95 -8.66
N ALA A 209 14.89 12.11 -9.69
CA ALA A 209 14.62 10.67 -9.61
C ALA A 209 15.33 9.97 -10.78
N ASN A 210 15.76 8.71 -10.58
CA ASN A 210 16.42 7.90 -11.64
C ASN A 210 17.64 8.58 -12.29
N HIS A 211 18.43 9.33 -11.51
CA HIS A 211 19.55 10.18 -11.99
C HIS A 211 19.14 11.21 -13.06
N SER A 212 17.91 11.68 -13.00
CA SER A 212 17.40 12.72 -13.89
C SER A 212 16.71 13.83 -13.10
N PRO A 213 16.73 15.08 -13.62
CA PRO A 213 15.89 16.14 -13.11
C PRO A 213 14.42 15.76 -13.27
N VAL A 214 13.63 16.11 -12.25
CA VAL A 214 12.17 16.07 -12.31
C VAL A 214 11.68 17.50 -12.37
N ASN A 215 10.89 17.81 -13.40
CA ASN A 215 10.18 19.07 -13.55
C ASN A 215 8.83 18.79 -14.20
N LEU A 216 7.82 18.59 -13.35
CA LEU A 216 6.47 18.25 -13.74
C LEU A 216 5.50 19.31 -13.24
N LYS A 217 4.41 19.48 -13.98
CA LYS A 217 3.20 20.18 -13.55
C LYS A 217 2.12 19.14 -13.31
N PHE A 218 1.16 19.48 -12.46
CA PHE A 218 -0.01 18.65 -12.28
C PHE A 218 -1.31 19.45 -12.24
N ALA A 219 -2.38 18.81 -12.68
CA ALA A 219 -3.75 19.25 -12.47
C ALA A 219 -4.43 18.18 -11.62
N TRP A 220 -5.01 18.58 -10.50
CA TRP A 220 -5.65 17.66 -9.56
C TRP A 220 -7.13 18.02 -9.39
N SER A 221 -7.96 16.98 -9.38
CA SER A 221 -9.34 17.00 -8.95
C SER A 221 -9.62 15.80 -8.04
N THR A 222 -10.85 15.70 -7.53
CA THR A 222 -11.28 14.51 -6.79
C THR A 222 -11.46 13.28 -7.68
N GLU A 223 -11.70 13.48 -8.98
CA GLU A 223 -11.96 12.39 -9.93
C GLU A 223 -10.69 11.96 -10.67
N ASP A 224 -9.72 12.85 -10.84
CA ASP A 224 -8.51 12.58 -11.60
C ASP A 224 -7.27 13.38 -11.14
N ILE A 225 -6.10 12.93 -11.60
CA ILE A 225 -4.87 13.71 -11.56
C ILE A 225 -4.15 13.57 -12.89
N THR A 226 -3.80 14.70 -13.51
CA THR A 226 -2.93 14.73 -14.68
C THR A 226 -1.56 15.25 -14.29
N VAL A 227 -0.51 14.57 -14.71
CA VAL A 227 0.89 14.95 -14.50
C VAL A 227 1.55 15.10 -15.87
N GLU A 228 2.25 16.20 -16.13
CA GLU A 228 2.99 16.42 -17.38
C GLU A 228 4.30 17.19 -17.20
N GLY A 229 5.31 16.92 -18.03
CA GLY A 229 6.59 17.62 -18.01
C GLY A 229 7.76 16.69 -18.35
N GLY A 230 8.88 16.83 -17.63
CA GLY A 230 10.08 16.02 -17.81
C GLY A 230 10.46 15.22 -16.55
N ALA A 231 10.72 13.93 -16.73
CA ALA A 231 11.36 13.04 -15.75
C ALA A 231 12.03 11.87 -16.50
N ASN A 232 13.00 11.19 -15.89
CA ASN A 232 13.75 10.09 -16.50
C ASN A 232 14.43 10.46 -17.83
N HIS A 233 14.88 11.72 -17.97
CA HIS A 233 15.42 12.31 -19.21
C HIS A 233 14.46 12.25 -20.40
N SER A 234 13.15 12.18 -20.14
CA SER A 234 12.14 12.04 -21.18
C SER A 234 10.87 12.84 -20.86
N PRO A 235 10.03 13.11 -21.87
CA PRO A 235 8.74 13.72 -21.63
C PRO A 235 7.80 12.69 -20.98
N VAL A 236 7.10 13.14 -19.96
CA VAL A 236 6.09 12.38 -19.21
C VAL A 236 4.78 13.13 -19.33
N LYS A 237 3.71 12.40 -19.63
CA LYS A 237 2.33 12.89 -19.49
C LYS A 237 1.42 11.73 -19.20
N TYR A 238 0.71 11.75 -18.07
CA TYR A 238 -0.33 10.77 -17.81
C TYR A 238 -1.43 11.34 -16.95
N THR A 239 -2.62 10.76 -17.11
CA THR A 239 -3.77 11.03 -16.27
C THR A 239 -4.12 9.76 -15.52
N VAL A 240 -4.32 9.86 -14.21
CA VAL A 240 -4.93 8.82 -13.40
C VAL A 240 -6.38 9.23 -13.15
N ASP A 241 -7.30 8.54 -13.82
CA ASP A 241 -8.75 8.66 -13.67
C ASP A 241 -9.21 7.62 -12.64
N TRP A 242 -9.57 8.11 -11.45
CA TRP A 242 -9.96 7.26 -10.32
C TRP A 242 -11.34 6.64 -10.50
N LYS A 243 -12.20 7.31 -11.25
CA LYS A 243 -13.59 6.92 -11.47
C LYS A 243 -13.70 5.77 -12.46
N ASN A 244 -12.93 5.85 -13.54
CA ASN A 244 -12.87 4.81 -14.56
C ASN A 244 -11.79 3.77 -14.27
N GLY A 245 -10.95 4.01 -13.26
CA GLY A 245 -9.91 3.08 -12.87
C GLY A 245 -8.85 2.92 -13.97
N LEU A 246 -8.36 4.06 -14.47
CA LEU A 246 -7.50 4.11 -15.65
C LEU A 246 -6.35 5.07 -15.41
N LEU A 247 -5.13 4.61 -15.62
CA LEU A 247 -3.96 5.46 -15.78
C LEU A 247 -3.54 5.39 -17.25
N GLU A 248 -3.50 6.50 -17.98
CA GLU A 248 -3.05 6.49 -19.36
C GLU A 248 -2.30 7.74 -19.80
N GLY A 249 -1.47 7.58 -20.83
CA GLY A 249 -0.66 8.65 -21.40
C GLY A 249 0.62 8.10 -22.04
N TYR A 250 1.74 8.75 -21.77
CA TYR A 250 3.06 8.34 -22.24
C TYR A 250 4.17 8.67 -21.22
N MET A 251 5.23 7.87 -21.25
CA MET A 251 6.50 8.08 -20.55
C MET A 251 7.63 7.50 -21.41
N ASN A 252 8.83 8.09 -21.37
CA ASN A 252 9.98 7.57 -22.15
C ASN A 252 9.67 7.47 -23.65
N HIS A 253 8.91 8.43 -24.20
CA HIS A 253 8.43 8.43 -25.58
C HIS A 253 7.56 7.22 -25.98
N ALA A 254 7.04 6.48 -25.00
CA ALA A 254 6.28 5.27 -25.23
C ALA A 254 4.93 5.32 -24.50
N PRO A 255 3.91 4.63 -25.01
CA PRO A 255 2.58 4.70 -24.45
C PRO A 255 2.53 3.98 -23.09
N LEU A 256 1.66 4.52 -22.24
CA LEU A 256 1.38 4.05 -20.88
C LEU A 256 -0.12 3.83 -20.76
N LYS A 257 -0.52 2.66 -20.28
CA LYS A 257 -1.92 2.38 -19.95
C LYS A 257 -1.99 1.32 -18.85
N LEU A 258 -2.59 1.63 -17.71
CA LEU A 258 -2.89 0.70 -16.63
C LEU A 258 -4.38 0.79 -16.31
N LYS A 259 -5.05 -0.36 -16.21
CA LYS A 259 -6.43 -0.48 -15.74
C LYS A 259 -6.42 -1.05 -14.35
N PHE A 260 -7.23 -0.49 -13.47
CA PHE A 260 -7.42 -0.95 -12.11
C PHE A 260 -8.88 -0.74 -11.73
N ASP A 261 -9.39 -1.49 -10.76
CA ASP A 261 -10.70 -1.22 -10.19
C ASP A 261 -10.56 -1.21 -8.68
N MET A 262 -10.72 -0.03 -8.09
CA MET A 262 -10.65 0.13 -6.66
C MET A 262 -11.82 -0.55 -5.94
N GLN A 263 -12.85 -1.01 -6.65
CA GLN A 263 -14.02 -1.72 -6.10
C GLN A 263 -14.53 -1.03 -4.83
N GLU A 264 -14.59 0.30 -4.87
CA GLU A 264 -15.00 1.10 -3.73
C GLU A 264 -16.46 0.77 -3.39
N GLY A 265 -16.73 0.48 -2.11
CA GLY A 265 -18.06 0.09 -1.67
C GLY A 265 -18.42 -1.38 -1.93
N VAL A 266 -17.44 -2.27 -2.09
CA VAL A 266 -17.62 -3.73 -2.05
C VAL A 266 -16.84 -4.29 -0.86
N ALA A 267 -17.51 -4.93 0.10
CA ALA A 267 -16.93 -5.29 1.40
C ALA A 267 -15.81 -6.34 1.28
N ASP A 268 -15.93 -7.26 0.34
CA ASP A 268 -14.99 -8.38 0.17
C ASP A 268 -13.90 -8.10 -0.88
N ALA A 269 -13.92 -6.91 -1.49
CA ALA A 269 -12.97 -6.50 -2.52
C ALA A 269 -11.64 -6.04 -1.90
N VAL A 270 -10.87 -6.99 -1.38
CA VAL A 270 -9.57 -6.72 -0.73
C VAL A 270 -8.44 -6.54 -1.74
N ILE A 271 -8.56 -7.19 -2.89
CA ILE A 271 -7.52 -7.27 -3.91
C ILE A 271 -7.89 -6.39 -5.11
N VAL A 272 -6.98 -5.50 -5.49
CA VAL A 272 -7.07 -4.71 -6.72
C VAL A 272 -6.06 -5.25 -7.72
N ARG A 273 -6.51 -5.64 -8.90
CA ARG A 273 -5.62 -5.95 -10.01
C ARG A 273 -5.33 -4.68 -10.80
N VAL A 274 -4.05 -4.44 -11.09
CA VAL A 274 -3.59 -3.34 -11.95
C VAL A 274 -2.90 -3.95 -13.16
N ALA A 275 -3.52 -3.85 -14.33
CA ALA A 275 -3.04 -4.53 -15.54
C ALA A 275 -2.96 -3.59 -16.74
N GLY A 276 -1.97 -3.79 -17.60
CA GLY A 276 -1.81 -3.01 -18.82
C GLY A 276 -0.38 -3.04 -19.33
N TYR A 277 0.15 -1.89 -19.72
CA TYR A 277 1.51 -1.77 -20.25
C TYR A 277 2.16 -0.42 -19.91
N VAL A 278 3.49 -0.45 -19.85
CA VAL A 278 4.37 0.70 -19.67
C VAL A 278 5.54 0.49 -20.63
N ASN A 279 5.83 1.46 -21.49
CA ASN A 279 6.93 1.36 -22.45
C ASN A 279 6.88 0.06 -23.29
N HIS A 280 5.68 -0.29 -23.78
CA HIS A 280 5.38 -1.55 -24.49
C HIS A 280 5.62 -2.84 -23.70
N ALA A 281 6.05 -2.76 -22.44
CA ALA A 281 6.21 -3.91 -21.56
C ALA A 281 4.93 -4.13 -20.74
N PRO A 282 4.52 -5.40 -20.54
CA PRO A 282 3.32 -5.69 -19.78
C PRO A 282 3.48 -5.32 -18.31
N VAL A 283 2.36 -4.94 -17.70
CA VAL A 283 2.20 -4.76 -16.26
C VAL A 283 1.03 -5.62 -15.80
N ASP A 284 1.26 -6.41 -14.77
CA ASP A 284 0.24 -7.16 -14.05
C ASP A 284 0.61 -7.18 -12.57
N LEU A 285 -0.03 -6.28 -11.82
CA LEU A 285 0.21 -6.10 -10.39
C LEU A 285 -1.06 -6.45 -9.61
N THR A 286 -0.85 -6.92 -8.40
CA THR A 286 -1.90 -7.22 -7.42
C THR A 286 -1.64 -6.39 -6.18
N TYR A 287 -2.56 -5.50 -5.84
CA TYR A 287 -2.52 -4.70 -4.64
C TYR A 287 -3.49 -5.24 -3.59
N ASN A 288 -3.01 -5.47 -2.37
CA ASN A 288 -3.81 -5.86 -1.24
C ASN A 288 -4.05 -4.65 -0.32
N LYS A 289 -5.31 -4.23 -0.22
CA LYS A 289 -5.75 -3.04 0.55
C LYS A 289 -5.57 -3.17 2.06
N ILE A 290 -5.46 -4.41 2.57
CA ILE A 290 -5.32 -4.68 4.00
C ILE A 290 -3.87 -4.49 4.44
N ASN A 291 -2.93 -5.18 3.79
CA ASN A 291 -1.53 -5.18 4.20
C ASN A 291 -0.64 -4.20 3.40
N GLY A 292 -1.20 -3.54 2.38
CA GLY A 292 -0.47 -2.60 1.53
C GLY A 292 0.50 -3.28 0.55
N HIS A 293 0.45 -4.60 0.41
CA HIS A 293 1.35 -5.34 -0.47
C HIS A 293 1.00 -5.13 -1.94
N ILE A 294 2.00 -4.85 -2.78
CA ILE A 294 1.92 -4.87 -4.25
C ILE A 294 2.85 -5.97 -4.75
N GLY A 295 2.28 -7.03 -5.31
CA GLY A 295 3.01 -8.11 -5.97
C GLY A 295 2.77 -8.15 -7.48
N GLY A 296 3.56 -8.92 -8.21
CA GLY A 296 3.32 -9.22 -9.62
C GLY A 296 4.51 -8.90 -10.51
N GLY A 297 4.25 -8.38 -11.71
CA GLY A 297 5.26 -8.03 -12.70
C GLY A 297 5.05 -6.66 -13.32
N MET A 298 6.13 -5.93 -13.51
CA MET A 298 6.18 -4.67 -14.25
C MET A 298 7.49 -4.62 -15.03
N ASN A 299 7.46 -4.19 -16.29
CA ASN A 299 8.63 -4.15 -17.15
C ASN A 299 9.39 -5.49 -17.22
N ARG A 300 8.65 -6.60 -17.36
CA ARG A 300 9.16 -7.99 -17.34
C ARG A 300 9.98 -8.37 -16.10
N SER A 301 9.88 -7.57 -15.04
CA SER A 301 10.61 -7.75 -13.79
C SER A 301 9.61 -7.99 -12.65
N PRO A 302 9.97 -8.81 -11.65
CA PRO A 302 9.12 -9.00 -10.48
C PRO A 302 8.98 -7.70 -9.69
N VAL A 303 7.80 -7.49 -9.14
CA VAL A 303 7.47 -6.41 -8.19
C VAL A 303 7.04 -7.05 -6.88
N ASN A 304 7.62 -6.57 -5.79
CA ASN A 304 7.28 -6.96 -4.43
C ASN A 304 7.48 -5.75 -3.52
N LEU A 305 6.44 -4.95 -3.35
CA LEU A 305 6.45 -3.73 -2.57
C LEU A 305 5.46 -3.82 -1.40
N THR A 306 5.76 -3.09 -0.34
CA THR A 306 4.88 -2.88 0.81
C THR A 306 4.66 -1.39 1.00
N LEU A 307 3.40 -0.98 0.99
CA LEU A 307 2.95 0.38 1.22
C LEU A 307 2.51 0.51 2.68
N THR A 308 3.26 1.27 3.47
CA THR A 308 2.95 1.58 4.86
C THR A 308 2.48 3.02 4.95
N ASN A 309 1.29 3.27 5.51
CA ASN A 309 0.71 4.62 5.60
C ASN A 309 0.68 5.36 4.23
N CYS A 310 0.56 4.59 3.15
CA CYS A 310 0.30 5.01 1.77
C CYS A 310 -0.60 3.98 1.08
N ASP A 311 -1.21 4.34 -0.04
CA ASP A 311 -2.13 3.48 -0.78
C ASP A 311 -1.82 3.48 -2.29
N LEU A 312 -2.61 2.72 -3.06
CA LEU A 312 -2.42 2.59 -4.50
C LEU A 312 -2.49 3.95 -5.22
N TYR A 313 -3.23 4.93 -4.69
CA TYR A 313 -3.28 6.26 -5.31
C TYR A 313 -1.95 6.98 -5.15
N ASP A 314 -1.33 6.90 -3.97
CA ASP A 314 0.00 7.47 -3.74
C ASP A 314 1.01 6.83 -4.72
N PHE A 315 0.96 5.50 -4.88
CA PHE A 315 1.82 4.78 -5.84
C PHE A 315 1.59 5.20 -7.30
N LEU A 316 0.34 5.26 -7.75
CA LEU A 316 -0.01 5.61 -9.13
C LEU A 316 0.23 7.09 -9.44
N THR A 317 0.08 7.98 -8.45
CA THR A 317 0.39 9.41 -8.59
C THR A 317 1.85 9.65 -8.88
N TYR A 318 2.75 8.88 -8.25
CA TYR A 318 4.20 8.99 -8.44
C TYR A 318 4.78 7.87 -9.31
N PHE A 319 3.98 7.33 -10.22
CA PHE A 319 4.34 6.15 -11.00
C PHE A 319 5.61 6.34 -11.85
N PHE A 320 5.91 7.57 -12.27
CA PHE A 320 7.14 7.92 -13.02
C PHE A 320 8.44 7.58 -12.27
N ILE A 321 8.41 7.46 -10.93
CA ILE A 321 9.58 7.06 -10.14
C ILE A 321 9.95 5.60 -10.46
N PHE A 322 8.94 4.75 -10.65
CA PHE A 322 9.10 3.31 -10.83
C PHE A 322 9.20 2.88 -12.29
N ALA A 323 8.67 3.68 -13.20
CA ALA A 323 8.65 3.37 -14.61
C ALA A 323 9.88 3.93 -15.35
N LYS A 324 10.90 3.07 -15.48
CA LYS A 324 12.10 3.31 -16.29
C LYS A 324 12.07 2.43 -17.54
#